data_AF-A0A1G5J1W4-F1
#
_entry.id   AF-A0A1G5J1W4-F1
#
_cell.length_a   1.000
_cell.length_b   1.000
_cell.length_c   1.000
_cell.angle_alpha   90.00
_cell.angle_beta   90.00
_cell.angle_gamma   90.00
#
_symmetry.space_group_name_H-M   'P 1'
#
loop_
_entity.id
_entity.type
_entity.pdbx_description
1 polymer ?
#
loop_
_entity_poly.entity_id
_entity_poly.type
_entity_poly.pdbx_seq_one_letter_code
_entity_poly.pdbx_strand_id
1 'polypeptide(L)'
;MVPVKSLVVASIGAVMLAVCNGAAWAQSNSAFRSAEVVAGKQERLGVYGNVQKDCTSGPLPTIRVLTPPRNGELNVRNGKLKAGRITRCPKLEATAQGIFYKAKPAYKGTDEIAYEVRSASGKVESHTVKITVKDAQAPDSAKPGQDAEL
;
A
#
# COMPACT_ATOMS: atom_id res chain seq x y z
N MET A 1 10.34 -42.67 -71.69
CA MET A 1 8.89 -42.95 -71.60
C MET A 1 8.64 -43.63 -70.25
N VAL A 2 7.75 -43.04 -69.42
CA VAL A 2 7.19 -43.51 -68.12
C VAL A 2 8.15 -43.56 -66.90
N PRO A 3 7.71 -43.42 -65.62
CA PRO A 3 7.35 -42.14 -64.97
C PRO A 3 7.85 -41.98 -63.51
N VAL A 4 7.70 -40.73 -63.02
CA VAL A 4 7.72 -40.25 -61.62
C VAL A 4 6.95 -41.12 -60.62
N LYS A 5 7.50 -41.27 -59.39
CA LYS A 5 6.74 -41.55 -58.16
C LYS A 5 7.44 -41.02 -56.89
N SER A 6 6.83 -39.94 -56.37
CA SER A 6 6.66 -39.41 -55.01
C SER A 6 7.59 -39.77 -53.83
N LEU A 7 8.13 -38.69 -53.23
CA LEU A 7 8.12 -38.28 -51.81
C LEU A 7 7.97 -39.36 -50.71
N VAL A 8 8.92 -39.38 -49.76
CA VAL A 8 8.71 -39.07 -48.32
C VAL A 8 10.05 -38.61 -47.70
N VAL A 9 10.06 -37.43 -47.08
CA VAL A 9 11.17 -36.86 -46.30
C VAL A 9 11.05 -37.35 -44.85
N ALA A 10 12.08 -38.02 -44.31
CA ALA A 10 12.18 -38.36 -42.90
C ALA A 10 13.23 -37.47 -42.23
N SER A 11 12.74 -36.58 -41.37
CA SER A 11 13.43 -35.51 -40.67
C SER A 11 14.31 -36.00 -39.52
N ILE A 12 15.58 -35.59 -39.53
CA ILE A 12 16.50 -35.60 -38.39
C ILE A 12 16.30 -34.27 -37.64
N GLY A 13 16.06 -34.31 -36.33
CA GLY A 13 16.01 -33.09 -35.52
C GLY A 13 15.70 -33.35 -34.05
N ALA A 14 16.74 -33.67 -33.27
CA ALA A 14 16.66 -33.72 -31.81
C ALA A 14 16.43 -32.29 -31.26
N VAL A 15 15.21 -32.03 -30.78
CA VAL A 15 14.87 -30.78 -30.07
C VAL A 15 15.03 -31.01 -28.56
N MET A 16 16.07 -30.40 -27.98
CA MET A 16 16.27 -30.29 -26.54
C MET A 16 15.12 -29.50 -25.89
N LEU A 17 14.35 -30.16 -25.04
CA LEU A 17 13.39 -29.52 -24.12
C LEU A 17 14.17 -28.89 -22.96
N ALA A 18 14.58 -27.62 -23.12
CA ALA A 18 15.06 -26.80 -22.03
C ALA A 18 13.87 -26.43 -21.12
N VAL A 19 13.68 -27.17 -20.03
CA VAL A 19 12.76 -26.82 -18.95
C VAL A 19 13.35 -25.59 -18.25
N CYS A 20 12.92 -24.40 -18.65
CA CYS A 20 13.10 -23.21 -17.84
C CYS A 20 12.31 -23.40 -16.55
N ASN A 21 13.00 -23.85 -15.49
CA ASN A 21 12.55 -23.67 -14.11
C ASN A 21 12.46 -22.17 -13.85
N GLY A 22 11.36 -21.55 -14.28
CA GLY A 22 11.04 -20.19 -13.92
C GLY A 22 11.01 -20.13 -12.41
N ALA A 23 11.85 -19.28 -11.83
CA ALA A 23 11.75 -18.94 -10.42
C ALA A 23 10.29 -18.54 -10.18
N ALA A 24 9.57 -19.38 -9.44
CA ALA A 24 8.28 -19.00 -8.91
C ALA A 24 8.57 -17.82 -7.99
N TRP A 25 8.42 -16.59 -8.50
CA TRP A 25 8.24 -15.44 -7.64
C TRP A 25 7.00 -15.76 -6.84
N ALA A 26 7.20 -16.25 -5.61
CA ALA A 26 6.21 -16.10 -4.58
C ALA A 26 5.86 -14.62 -4.62
N GLN A 27 4.69 -14.28 -5.13
CA GLN A 27 4.16 -12.92 -5.07
C GLN A 27 3.94 -12.66 -3.58
N SER A 28 5.00 -12.26 -2.90
CA SER A 28 4.91 -11.69 -1.56
C SER A 28 3.94 -10.54 -1.72
N ASN A 29 2.80 -10.65 -1.05
CA ASN A 29 1.80 -9.59 -1.02
C ASN A 29 2.33 -8.48 -0.12
N SER A 30 3.38 -7.81 -0.60
CA SER A 30 4.14 -6.79 0.10
C SER A 30 4.08 -5.49 -0.67
N ALA A 31 3.68 -4.42 0.01
CA ALA A 31 3.63 -3.08 -0.52
C ALA A 31 4.75 -2.24 0.11
N PHE A 32 5.58 -1.65 -0.74
CA PHE A 32 6.62 -0.72 -0.32
C PHE A 32 6.22 0.70 -0.71
N ARG A 33 6.31 1.66 0.22
CA ARG A 33 5.96 3.07 -0.04
C ARG A 33 6.82 4.04 0.76
N SER A 34 6.88 5.28 0.28
CA SER A 34 7.47 6.41 1.02
C SER A 34 6.38 7.33 1.57
N ALA A 35 6.66 8.00 2.69
CA ALA A 35 5.81 9.04 3.27
C ALA A 35 6.65 10.19 3.79
N GLU A 36 6.17 11.42 3.64
CA GLU A 36 6.79 12.60 4.22
C GLU A 36 6.02 13.05 5.46
N VAL A 37 6.73 13.33 6.55
CA VAL A 37 6.13 13.70 7.84
C VAL A 37 6.85 14.91 8.39
N VAL A 38 6.10 15.81 9.01
CA VAL A 38 6.66 16.97 9.71
C VAL A 38 7.02 16.57 11.14
N ALA A 39 8.20 16.97 11.62
CA ALA A 39 8.66 16.71 12.98
C ALA A 39 7.61 17.12 14.03
N GLY A 40 7.33 16.24 14.99
CA GLY A 40 6.31 16.47 16.03
C GLY A 40 4.85 16.37 15.58
N LYS A 41 4.56 16.30 14.27
CA LYS A 41 3.19 16.13 13.76
C LYS A 41 2.83 14.66 13.55
N GLN A 42 1.52 14.39 13.61
CA GLN A 42 0.95 13.09 13.32
C GLN A 42 0.51 13.03 11.86
N GLU A 43 0.96 11.99 11.15
CA GLU A 43 0.59 11.69 9.77
C GLU A 43 -0.16 10.37 9.69
N ARG A 44 -1.13 10.27 8.78
CA ARG A 44 -1.91 9.04 8.60
C ARG A 44 -1.28 8.19 7.51
N LEU A 45 -0.68 7.07 7.90
CA LEU A 45 -0.02 6.18 6.96
C LEU A 45 -1.00 5.34 6.13
N GLY A 46 -2.17 5.03 6.68
CA GLY A 46 -3.17 4.21 6.00
C GLY A 46 -4.50 4.13 6.73
N VAL A 47 -5.53 3.71 6.00
CA VAL A 47 -6.86 3.40 6.56
C VAL A 47 -7.35 2.10 5.96
N TYR A 48 -7.69 1.16 6.83
CA TYR A 48 -8.09 -0.19 6.48
C TYR A 48 -9.47 -0.47 7.04
N GLY A 49 -10.42 -0.75 6.16
CA GLY A 49 -11.79 -1.11 6.51
C GLY A 49 -12.24 -2.27 5.66
N ASN A 50 -13.32 -2.92 6.09
CA ASN A 50 -13.98 -3.96 5.33
C ASN A 50 -15.38 -3.50 4.99
N VAL A 51 -15.66 -3.36 3.70
CA VAL A 51 -16.99 -3.01 3.22
C VAL A 51 -17.47 -4.18 2.39
N GLN A 52 -18.70 -4.61 2.63
CA GLN A 52 -19.33 -5.73 1.92
C GLN A 52 -19.93 -5.28 0.58
N LYS A 53 -20.46 -6.23 -0.20
CA LYS A 53 -21.09 -5.94 -1.50
C LYS A 53 -22.44 -5.23 -1.34
N ASP A 54 -23.14 -5.50 -0.25
CA ASP A 54 -24.40 -4.85 0.16
C ASP A 54 -24.18 -3.46 0.77
N CYS A 55 -22.96 -2.89 0.67
CA CYS A 55 -22.59 -1.62 1.28
C CYS A 55 -22.80 -1.55 2.79
N THR A 56 -22.60 -2.67 3.50
CA THR A 56 -22.49 -2.68 4.97
C THR A 56 -21.03 -2.74 5.43
N SER A 57 -20.77 -2.30 6.67
CA SER A 57 -19.46 -2.48 7.30
C SER A 57 -19.30 -3.93 7.73
N GLY A 58 -18.28 -4.60 7.20
CA GLY A 58 -17.90 -5.95 7.62
C GLY A 58 -16.98 -5.94 8.86
N PRO A 59 -16.56 -7.12 9.33
CA PRO A 59 -15.60 -7.25 10.41
C PRO A 59 -14.29 -6.52 10.06
N LEU A 60 -13.75 -5.82 11.05
CA LEU A 60 -12.54 -5.02 10.86
C LEU A 60 -11.32 -5.90 10.58
N PRO A 61 -10.40 -5.45 9.71
CA PRO A 61 -9.12 -6.10 9.56
C PRO A 61 -8.33 -6.04 10.87
N THR A 62 -7.34 -6.92 11.02
CA THR A 62 -6.39 -6.88 12.14
C THR A 62 -5.06 -6.32 11.65
N ILE A 63 -4.57 -5.27 12.31
CA ILE A 63 -3.26 -4.68 12.02
C ILE A 63 -2.24 -5.17 13.04
N ARG A 64 -1.11 -5.70 12.56
CA ARG A 64 0.01 -6.13 13.40
C ARG A 64 1.27 -5.36 13.02
N VAL A 65 1.88 -4.69 13.98
CA VAL A 65 3.16 -4.01 13.76
C VAL A 65 4.27 -5.06 13.81
N LEU A 66 5.08 -5.13 12.74
CA LEU A 66 6.22 -6.03 12.64
C LEU A 66 7.52 -5.33 13.07
N THR A 67 7.73 -4.13 12.53
CA THR A 67 8.91 -3.30 12.83
C THR A 67 8.42 -1.95 13.34
N PRO A 68 8.58 -1.64 14.64
CA PRO A 68 8.18 -0.37 15.19
C PRO A 68 9.13 0.75 14.72
N PRO A 69 8.65 2.01 14.64
CA PRO A 69 9.49 3.16 14.31
C PRO A 69 10.60 3.37 15.34
N ARG A 70 11.76 3.86 14.90
CA ARG A 70 12.88 4.21 15.78
C ARG A 70 12.79 5.68 16.22
N ASN A 71 12.23 6.53 15.38
CA ASN A 71 12.25 7.99 15.54
C ASN A 71 10.85 8.61 15.61
N GLY A 72 9.87 7.81 16.03
CA GLY A 72 8.51 8.28 16.28
C GLY A 72 7.70 7.26 17.06
N GLU A 73 6.39 7.45 17.03
CA GLU A 73 5.40 6.58 17.67
C GLU A 73 4.35 6.18 16.65
N LEU A 74 3.96 4.91 16.67
CA LEU A 74 2.93 4.37 15.79
C LEU A 74 1.67 4.05 16.60
N ASN A 75 0.55 4.62 16.18
CA ASN A 75 -0.74 4.48 16.84
C ASN A 75 -1.77 3.90 15.85
N VAL A 76 -2.40 2.79 16.23
CA VAL A 76 -3.53 2.21 15.48
C VAL A 76 -4.81 2.59 16.21
N ARG A 77 -5.76 3.20 15.49
CA ARG A 77 -7.02 3.68 16.07
C ARG A 77 -8.21 3.26 15.24
N ASN A 78 -9.28 2.85 15.90
CA ASN A 78 -10.56 2.59 15.27
C ASN A 78 -11.31 3.91 15.05
N GLY A 79 -12.05 3.99 13.95
CA GLY A 79 -12.86 5.16 13.62
C GLY A 79 -13.86 4.87 12.51
N LYS A 80 -14.51 5.93 12.03
CA LYS A 80 -15.45 5.87 10.91
C LYS A 80 -14.92 6.69 9.73
N LEU A 81 -15.04 6.13 8.54
CA LEU A 81 -14.90 6.87 7.30
C LEU A 81 -16.17 7.68 7.08
N LYS A 82 -16.00 8.96 6.71
CA LYS A 82 -17.12 9.81 6.34
C LYS A 82 -17.80 9.27 5.08
N ALA A 83 -19.10 9.54 4.93
CA ALA A 83 -19.81 9.31 3.68
C ALA A 83 -19.10 10.00 2.50
N GLY A 84 -19.21 9.41 1.31
CA GLY A 84 -18.61 9.90 0.06
C GLY A 84 -17.15 9.48 -0.13
N ARG A 85 -16.52 8.82 0.85
CA ARG A 85 -15.12 8.36 0.74
C ARG A 85 -14.97 7.02 0.00
N ILE A 86 -16.06 6.26 -0.13
CA ILE A 86 -16.09 4.97 -0.82
C ILE A 86 -16.93 5.14 -2.08
N THR A 87 -16.29 5.20 -3.25
CA THR A 87 -16.95 5.49 -4.53
C THR A 87 -18.14 4.55 -4.82
N ARG A 88 -17.98 3.26 -4.52
CA ARG A 88 -19.04 2.25 -4.72
C ARG A 88 -20.19 2.32 -3.69
N CYS A 89 -19.95 2.93 -2.54
CA CYS A 89 -20.90 3.04 -1.44
C CYS A 89 -20.87 4.48 -0.87
N PRO A 90 -21.31 5.48 -1.65
CA PRO A 90 -21.11 6.89 -1.30
C PRO A 90 -21.91 7.33 -0.08
N LYS A 91 -22.97 6.61 0.31
CA LYS A 91 -23.78 6.92 1.49
C LYS A 91 -23.30 6.21 2.76
N LEU A 92 -22.35 5.29 2.65
CA LEU A 92 -21.90 4.48 3.78
C LEU A 92 -20.86 5.23 4.62
N GLU A 93 -21.11 5.30 5.93
CA GLU A 93 -20.10 5.62 6.93
C GLU A 93 -19.47 4.31 7.45
N ALA A 94 -18.38 3.88 6.83
CA ALA A 94 -17.78 2.59 7.12
C ALA A 94 -16.88 2.63 8.36
N THR A 95 -16.95 1.60 9.21
CA THR A 95 -15.96 1.43 10.28
C THR A 95 -14.62 1.02 9.68
N ALA A 96 -13.53 1.64 10.15
CA ALA A 96 -12.18 1.37 9.69
C ALA A 96 -11.15 1.55 10.82
N GLN A 97 -9.96 1.02 10.61
CA GLN A 97 -8.79 1.29 11.44
C GLN A 97 -7.83 2.19 10.68
N GLY A 98 -7.37 3.26 11.33
CA GLY A 98 -6.31 4.11 10.83
C GLY A 98 -5.00 3.79 11.53
N ILE A 99 -3.91 3.79 10.77
CA ILE A 99 -2.54 3.71 11.28
C ILE A 99 -1.90 5.09 11.17
N PHE A 100 -1.42 5.62 12.29
CA PHE A 100 -0.93 6.98 12.43
C PHE A 100 0.48 6.96 12.97
N TYR A 101 1.37 7.70 12.32
CA TYR A 101 2.74 7.89 12.79
C TYR A 101 2.92 9.31 13.29
N LYS A 102 3.54 9.46 14.46
CA LYS A 102 3.94 10.76 14.99
C LYS A 102 5.47 10.79 15.08
N ALA A 103 6.09 11.67 14.32
CA ALA A 103 7.54 11.87 14.41
C ALA A 103 7.92 12.46 15.77
N LYS A 104 9.09 12.07 16.31
CA LYS A 104 9.66 12.73 17.48
C LYS A 104 9.81 14.25 17.20
N PRO A 105 9.51 15.12 18.17
CA PRO A 105 9.78 16.55 18.04
C PRO A 105 11.27 16.78 17.71
N ALA A 106 11.54 17.75 16.83
CA ALA A 106 12.89 18.13 16.38
C ALA A 106 13.74 17.03 15.71
N TYR A 107 13.20 15.82 15.46
CA TYR A 107 13.87 14.80 14.69
C TYR A 107 13.79 15.11 13.18
N LYS A 108 14.89 14.88 12.46
CA LYS A 108 14.96 14.92 11.00
C LYS A 108 15.71 13.71 10.49
N GLY A 109 15.31 13.23 9.32
CA GLY A 109 15.94 12.09 8.67
C GLY A 109 14.95 11.00 8.34
N THR A 110 15.44 9.78 8.18
CA THR A 110 14.64 8.65 7.72
C THR A 110 14.27 7.72 8.87
N ASP A 111 13.01 7.31 8.89
CA ASP A 111 12.50 6.24 9.74
C ASP A 111 11.91 5.12 8.87
N GLU A 112 11.79 3.92 9.40
CA GLU A 112 11.20 2.79 8.68
C GLU A 112 10.25 2.02 9.59
N ILE A 113 9.10 1.65 9.02
CA ILE A 113 8.05 0.92 9.72
C ILE A 113 7.59 -0.22 8.84
N ALA A 114 7.40 -1.39 9.43
CA ALA A 114 6.74 -2.51 8.78
C ALA A 114 5.52 -2.95 9.59
N TYR A 115 4.39 -3.18 8.92
CA TYR A 115 3.17 -3.68 9.52
C TYR A 115 2.41 -4.58 8.56
N GLU A 116 1.63 -5.51 9.10
CA GLU A 116 0.75 -6.38 8.34
C GLU A 116 -0.71 -6.02 8.55
N VAL A 117 -1.49 -6.17 7.50
CA VAL A 117 -2.94 -6.04 7.53
C VAL A 117 -3.55 -7.39 7.16
N ARG A 118 -4.22 -8.02 8.12
CA ARG A 118 -5.00 -9.22 7.90
C ARG A 118 -6.45 -8.84 7.65
N SER A 119 -6.91 -9.05 6.42
CA SER A 119 -8.31 -8.88 6.07
C SER A 119 -9.19 -9.92 6.78
N ALA A 120 -10.50 -9.63 6.86
CA ALA A 120 -11.48 -10.59 7.37
C ALA A 120 -11.51 -11.92 6.59
N SER A 121 -11.12 -11.91 5.32
CA SER A 121 -10.99 -13.12 4.48
C SER A 121 -9.77 -13.98 4.81
N GLY A 122 -8.92 -13.53 5.75
CA GLY A 122 -7.68 -14.21 6.12
C GLY A 122 -6.48 -13.84 5.27
N LYS A 123 -6.66 -13.12 4.15
CA LYS A 123 -5.54 -12.58 3.35
C LYS A 123 -4.71 -11.61 4.19
N VAL A 124 -3.40 -11.80 4.19
CA VAL A 124 -2.42 -10.94 4.84
C VAL A 124 -1.69 -10.13 3.77
N GLU A 125 -1.49 -8.85 4.04
CA GLU A 125 -0.69 -7.94 3.23
C GLU A 125 0.35 -7.28 4.13
N SER A 126 1.62 -7.33 3.73
CA SER A 126 2.72 -6.70 4.46
C SER A 126 3.01 -5.33 3.86
N HIS A 127 3.17 -4.31 4.69
CA HIS A 127 3.48 -2.96 4.27
C HIS A 127 4.80 -2.51 4.90
N THR A 128 5.74 -2.08 4.06
CA THR A 128 6.96 -1.40 4.51
C THR A 128 6.89 0.06 4.08
N VAL A 129 7.00 0.96 5.05
CA VAL A 129 6.93 2.40 4.84
C VAL A 129 8.25 3.04 5.21
N LYS A 130 8.94 3.63 4.24
CA LYS A 130 10.05 4.56 4.51
C LYS A 130 9.48 5.95 4.76
N ILE A 131 9.86 6.54 5.88
CA ILE A 131 9.35 7.83 6.31
C ILE A 131 10.51 8.83 6.25
N THR A 132 10.30 9.94 5.55
CA THR A 132 11.22 11.07 5.58
C THR A 132 10.63 12.16 6.47
N VAL A 133 11.28 12.41 7.60
CA VAL A 133 10.89 13.45 8.55
C VAL A 133 11.57 14.76 8.18
N LYS A 134 10.75 15.76 7.85
CA LYS A 134 11.16 17.14 7.59
C LYS A 134 10.94 18.00 8.83
N ASP A 135 11.59 19.15 8.85
CA ASP A 135 11.35 20.15 9.88
C ASP A 135 9.88 20.53 10.03
N ALA A 136 9.52 20.83 11.27
CA ALA A 136 8.42 21.74 11.51
C ALA A 136 8.85 23.14 11.09
N GLN A 137 8.72 23.45 9.80
CA GLN A 137 8.54 24.83 9.41
C GLN A 137 7.35 25.33 10.24
N ALA A 138 7.49 26.51 10.88
CA ALA A 138 6.34 27.20 11.45
C ALA A 138 5.21 27.18 10.41
N PRO A 139 3.94 26.98 10.79
CA PRO A 139 2.85 27.09 9.84
C PRO A 139 3.08 28.40 9.08
N ASP A 140 3.17 28.30 7.75
CA ASP A 140 3.27 29.48 6.90
C ASP A 140 2.31 30.52 7.45
N SER A 141 2.86 31.69 7.74
CA SER A 141 2.13 32.86 8.16
C SER A 141 0.77 32.84 7.48
N ALA A 142 -0.29 32.94 8.28
CA ALA A 142 -1.57 33.41 7.81
C ALA A 142 -1.30 34.47 6.74
N LYS A 143 -1.67 34.17 5.48
CA LYS A 143 -1.52 35.08 4.35
C LYS A 143 -2.03 36.45 4.82
N PRO A 144 -1.16 37.45 5.06
CA PRO A 144 -1.63 38.79 5.39
C PRO A 144 -2.22 39.36 4.11
N GLY A 145 -3.44 39.88 4.19
CA GLY A 145 -4.01 40.78 3.18
C GLY A 145 -4.13 40.19 1.77
N GLN A 146 -5.29 39.60 1.46
CA GLN A 146 -5.91 39.94 0.17
C GLN A 146 -6.57 41.30 0.35
N ASP A 147 -5.75 42.34 0.40
CA ASP A 147 -6.22 43.72 0.29
C ASP A 147 -6.12 44.09 -1.20
N ALA A 148 -7.25 44.57 -1.73
CA ALA A 148 -7.40 45.54 -2.81
C ALA A 148 -6.38 45.55 -3.96
N GLU A 149 -6.83 45.20 -5.16
CA GLU A 149 -6.90 46.14 -6.31
C GLU A 149 -7.51 45.45 -7.54
N LEU A 150 -8.76 45.81 -7.87
CA LEU A 150 -9.35 46.09 -9.21
C LEU A 150 -10.88 46.07 -9.12
#